data_AF-A0A099SAV1-F1
#
_entry.id   AF-A0A099SAV1-F1
#
_cell.length_a   1.000
_cell.length_b   1.000
_cell.length_c   1.000
_cell.angle_alpha   90.00
_cell.angle_beta   90.00
_cell.angle_gamma   90.00
#
_symmetry.space_group_name_H-M   'P 1'
#
loop_
_entity.id
_entity.type
_entity.pdbx_description
1 polymer ?
#
loop_
_entity_poly.entity_id
_entity_poly.type
_entity_poly.pdbx_seq_one_letter_code
_entity_poly.pdbx_strand_id
1 'polypeptide(L)'
;MRLKEKTHRKFVEFFEKISSMYQGKDFELAYSDIQRETGAASVTLKRAIQALAEDGVIEVQSGRNSRYARFRYLLATQDIEENPPSNTPTEPEDISEEIPHRGGALESMTEEVGELSLLVDHLKRRVRNQEMAIALLQDRLAEVEDKIRKH
;
A
#
# COMPACT_ATOMS: atom_id res chain seq x y z
N MET A 1 -5.31 10.90 -20.55
CA MET A 1 -6.22 9.90 -21.20
C MET A 1 -7.30 9.57 -20.18
N ARG A 2 -8.55 10.03 -20.37
CA ARG A 2 -9.61 9.93 -19.34
C ARG A 2 -10.07 8.48 -19.15
N LEU A 3 -10.20 8.05 -17.89
CA LEU A 3 -10.79 6.76 -17.52
C LEU A 3 -12.26 6.72 -17.98
N LYS A 4 -12.80 5.54 -18.31
CA LYS A 4 -14.24 5.41 -18.62
C LYS A 4 -15.06 5.93 -17.43
N GLU A 5 -16.01 6.81 -17.71
CA GLU A 5 -16.80 7.56 -16.73
C GLU A 5 -17.49 6.67 -15.67
N LYS A 6 -17.98 5.49 -16.09
CA LYS A 6 -18.56 4.48 -15.19
C LYS A 6 -17.56 3.95 -14.16
N THR A 7 -16.31 3.76 -14.55
CA THR A 7 -15.27 3.26 -13.65
C THR A 7 -14.85 4.36 -12.68
N HIS A 8 -14.67 5.59 -13.18
CA HIS A 8 -14.34 6.73 -12.34
C HIS A 8 -15.39 6.94 -11.24
N ARG A 9 -16.68 6.95 -11.59
CA ARG A 9 -17.78 7.10 -10.63
C ARG A 9 -17.76 6.05 -9.52
N LYS A 10 -17.52 4.76 -9.86
CA LYS A 10 -17.41 3.69 -8.86
C LYS A 10 -16.30 3.94 -7.84
N PHE A 11 -15.16 4.48 -8.28
CA PHE A 11 -14.06 4.78 -7.38
C PHE A 11 -14.38 5.99 -6.49
N VAL A 12 -15.04 7.02 -7.03
CA VAL A 12 -15.53 8.16 -6.23
C VAL A 12 -16.48 7.66 -5.14
N GLU A 13 -17.51 6.90 -5.51
CA GLU A 13 -18.50 6.33 -4.56
C GLU A 13 -17.82 5.47 -3.49
N PHE A 14 -16.81 4.68 -3.87
CA PHE A 14 -16.03 3.88 -2.93
C PHE A 14 -15.28 4.77 -1.91
N PHE A 15 -14.51 5.74 -2.39
CA PHE A 15 -13.71 6.60 -1.51
C PHE A 15 -14.59 7.51 -0.64
N GLU A 16 -15.73 7.96 -1.14
CA GLU A 16 -16.73 8.72 -0.40
C GLU A 16 -17.34 7.88 0.74
N LYS A 17 -17.76 6.64 0.44
CA LYS A 17 -18.28 5.69 1.43
C LYS A 17 -17.27 5.42 2.53
N ILE A 18 -16.02 5.15 2.17
CA ILE A 18 -14.94 4.93 3.15
C ILE A 18 -14.69 6.21 3.94
N SER A 19 -14.55 7.36 3.29
CA SER A 19 -14.32 8.64 3.96
C SER A 19 -15.41 8.95 4.99
N SER A 20 -16.67 8.63 4.69
CA SER A 20 -17.79 8.76 5.62
C SER A 20 -17.63 7.88 6.87
N MET A 21 -17.11 6.65 6.72
CA MET A 21 -16.80 5.79 7.87
C MET A 21 -15.67 6.37 8.74
N TYR A 22 -14.69 7.01 8.12
CA TYR A 22 -13.54 7.62 8.79
C TYR A 22 -13.75 9.11 9.13
N GLN A 23 -14.98 9.62 9.02
CA GLN A 23 -15.36 11.01 9.35
C GLN A 23 -14.49 12.06 8.63
N GLY A 24 -14.17 11.84 7.35
CA GLY A 24 -13.36 12.77 6.57
C GLY A 24 -11.87 12.79 6.92
N LYS A 25 -11.42 11.99 7.89
CA LYS A 25 -9.99 11.89 8.26
C LYS A 25 -9.22 11.01 7.27
N ASP A 26 -7.91 11.13 7.29
CA ASP A 26 -7.01 10.25 6.55
C ASP A 26 -7.24 8.79 6.93
N PHE A 27 -7.31 7.91 5.93
CA PHE A 27 -7.45 6.47 6.12
C PHE A 27 -6.40 5.70 5.33
N GLU A 28 -5.93 4.57 5.87
CA GLU A 28 -4.99 3.68 5.20
C GLU A 28 -5.72 2.43 4.69
N LEU A 29 -5.51 2.09 3.42
CA LEU A 29 -6.10 0.90 2.79
C LEU A 29 -5.06 0.11 2.00
N ALA A 30 -5.21 -1.21 1.99
CA ALA A 30 -4.45 -2.07 1.09
C ALA A 30 -5.00 -1.95 -0.33
N TYR A 31 -4.12 -1.93 -1.34
CA TYR A 31 -4.56 -1.98 -2.74
C TYR A 31 -5.46 -3.20 -3.01
N SER A 32 -5.18 -4.35 -2.39
CA SER A 32 -5.98 -5.57 -2.54
C SER A 32 -7.42 -5.42 -2.06
N ASP A 33 -7.66 -4.61 -1.03
CA ASP A 33 -9.00 -4.43 -0.46
C ASP A 33 -9.82 -3.53 -1.38
N ILE A 34 -9.20 -2.47 -1.92
CA ILE A 34 -9.81 -1.63 -2.94
C ILE A 34 -10.14 -2.45 -4.19
N GLN A 35 -9.24 -3.34 -4.63
CA GLN A 35 -9.52 -4.24 -5.76
C GLN A 35 -10.70 -5.18 -5.50
N ARG A 36 -10.81 -5.71 -4.27
CA ARG A 36 -11.90 -6.62 -3.89
C ARG A 36 -13.26 -5.92 -3.91
N GLU A 37 -13.32 -4.70 -3.37
CA GLU A 37 -14.58 -3.95 -3.29
C GLU A 37 -14.98 -3.38 -4.66
N THR A 38 -14.01 -2.85 -5.42
CA THR A 38 -14.29 -2.22 -6.73
C THR A 38 -14.36 -3.22 -7.89
N GLY A 39 -13.85 -4.45 -7.68
CA GLY A 39 -13.71 -5.48 -8.71
C GLY A 39 -12.66 -5.14 -9.78
N ALA A 40 -11.83 -4.12 -9.56
CA ALA A 40 -10.89 -3.63 -10.56
C ALA A 40 -9.56 -4.40 -10.57
N ALA A 41 -9.05 -4.66 -11.77
CA ALA A 41 -7.68 -5.14 -11.95
C ALA A 41 -6.64 -4.10 -11.47
N SER A 42 -5.45 -4.56 -11.10
CA SER A 42 -4.40 -3.72 -10.48
C SER A 42 -4.01 -2.52 -11.35
N VAL A 43 -3.89 -2.71 -12.67
CA VAL A 43 -3.57 -1.63 -13.62
C VAL A 43 -4.68 -0.58 -13.66
N THR A 44 -5.93 -1.01 -13.64
CA THR A 44 -7.10 -0.12 -13.63
C THR A 44 -7.17 0.67 -12.32
N LEU A 45 -6.90 0.01 -11.18
CA LEU A 45 -6.84 0.67 -9.88
C LEU A 45 -5.79 1.78 -9.85
N LYS A 46 -4.55 1.50 -10.28
CA LYS A 46 -3.49 2.51 -10.31
C LYS A 46 -3.86 3.73 -11.17
N ARG A 47 -4.43 3.49 -12.35
CA ARG A 47 -4.91 4.56 -13.24
C ARG A 47 -6.05 5.35 -12.63
N ALA A 48 -6.98 4.69 -11.94
CA ALA A 48 -8.11 5.35 -11.29
C ALA A 48 -7.66 6.22 -10.12
N ILE A 49 -6.75 5.73 -9.27
CA ILE A 49 -6.16 6.50 -8.17
C ILE A 49 -5.44 7.73 -8.73
N GLN A 50 -4.63 7.57 -9.78
CA GLN A 50 -3.93 8.68 -10.40
C GLN A 50 -4.91 9.72 -10.98
N ALA A 51 -5.94 9.27 -11.70
CA ALA A 51 -6.96 10.18 -12.24
C ALA A 51 -7.71 10.93 -11.13
N LEU A 52 -8.08 10.26 -10.04
CA LEU A 52 -8.75 10.90 -8.91
C LEU A 52 -7.85 11.90 -8.16
N ALA A 53 -6.55 11.64 -8.11
CA ALA A 53 -5.59 12.58 -7.55
C ALA A 53 -5.39 13.80 -8.47
N GLU A 54 -5.31 13.59 -9.79
CA GLU A 54 -5.25 14.66 -10.80
C GLU A 54 -6.53 15.52 -10.80
N ASP A 55 -7.69 14.88 -10.62
CA ASP A 55 -9.00 15.54 -10.54
C ASP A 55 -9.26 16.19 -9.17
N GLY A 56 -8.32 16.11 -8.21
CA GLY A 56 -8.42 16.74 -6.89
C GLY A 56 -9.45 16.10 -5.96
N VAL A 57 -9.91 14.88 -6.26
CA VAL A 57 -10.90 14.16 -5.44
C VAL A 57 -10.25 13.54 -4.22
N ILE A 58 -9.02 13.04 -4.36
CA ILE A 58 -8.24 12.40 -3.29
C ILE A 58 -6.80 12.89 -3.26
N GLU A 59 -6.21 12.91 -2.07
CA GLU A 59 -4.76 12.97 -1.87
C GLU A 59 -4.24 11.57 -1.55
N VAL A 60 -3.09 11.18 -2.12
CA VAL A 60 -2.52 9.85 -1.97
C VAL A 60 -1.11 9.94 -1.41
N GLN A 61 -0.87 9.27 -0.30
CA GLN A 61 0.44 9.15 0.34
C GLN A 61 0.86 7.68 0.45
N SER A 62 2.16 7.43 0.52
CA SER A 62 2.67 6.06 0.73
C SER A 62 2.26 5.56 2.12
N GLY A 63 1.72 4.34 2.18
CA GLY A 63 1.35 3.72 3.45
C GLY A 63 2.54 3.04 4.13
N ARG A 64 2.25 2.21 5.14
CA ARG A 64 3.26 1.43 5.90
C ARG A 64 4.22 0.61 5.04
N ASN A 65 3.78 0.16 3.85
CA ASN A 65 4.63 -0.49 2.86
C ASN A 65 3.99 -0.36 1.47
N SER A 66 4.65 -0.91 0.44
CA SER A 66 4.20 -0.83 -0.96
C SER A 66 2.82 -1.44 -1.26
N ARG A 67 2.22 -2.20 -0.33
CA ARG A 67 0.87 -2.78 -0.46
C ARG A 67 -0.24 -1.83 0.01
N TYR A 68 0.10 -0.83 0.82
CA TYR A 68 -0.83 0.08 1.45
C TYR A 68 -0.60 1.51 0.96
N ALA A 69 -1.67 2.28 0.93
CA ALA A 69 -1.61 3.72 0.70
C ALA A 69 -2.52 4.43 1.69
N ARG A 70 -2.10 5.63 2.09
CA ARG A 70 -2.91 6.56 2.87
C ARG A 70 -3.64 7.47 1.90
N PHE A 71 -4.94 7.63 2.13
CA PHE A 71 -5.83 8.42 1.31
C PHE A 71 -6.49 9.50 2.18
N ARG A 72 -6.58 10.70 1.63
CA ARG A 72 -7.41 11.78 2.16
C ARG A 72 -8.45 12.13 1.11
N TYR A 73 -9.73 12.14 1.49
CA TYR A 73 -10.81 12.50 0.57
C TYR A 73 -11.05 14.01 0.66
N LEU A 74 -10.84 14.72 -0.44
CA LEU A 74 -10.85 16.19 -0.48
C LEU A 74 -12.25 16.76 -0.77
N LEU A 75 -13.15 15.98 -1.39
CA LEU A 75 -14.51 16.44 -1.68
C LEU A 75 -15.37 16.61 -0.42
N ALA A 76 -15.12 15.83 0.65
CA ALA A 76 -15.88 15.94 1.91
C ALA A 76 -15.39 17.09 2.82
N THR A 77 -14.24 17.68 2.52
CA THR A 77 -13.62 18.73 3.35
C THR A 77 -13.92 20.15 2.86
N GLN A 78 -14.63 20.34 1.75
CA GLN A 78 -15.07 21.69 1.35
C GLN A 78 -16.13 22.30 2.29
N ASP A 79 -16.80 21.50 3.13
CA ASP A 79 -17.76 22.00 4.12
C ASP A 79 -17.17 22.20 5.53
N ILE A 80 -15.89 21.85 5.76
CA ILE A 80 -15.26 21.92 7.08
C ILE A 80 -13.82 22.44 6.93
N GLU A 81 -13.63 23.72 7.26
CA GLU A 81 -12.37 24.43 7.55
C GLU A 81 -11.58 25.07 6.38
N GLU A 82 -12.04 26.25 5.95
CA GLU A 82 -11.11 27.37 5.65
C GLU A 82 -10.93 28.20 6.94
N ASN A 83 -9.85 27.93 7.68
CA ASN A 83 -9.28 28.91 8.60
C ASN A 83 -7.79 28.61 8.80
N PRO A 84 -6.87 29.26 8.05
CA PRO A 84 -5.46 29.23 8.40
C PRO A 84 -5.13 30.45 9.26
N PRO A 85 -4.45 30.25 10.40
CA PRO A 85 -3.41 31.20 10.77
C PRO A 85 -2.10 30.46 11.02
N SER A 86 -1.22 30.49 10.02
CA SER A 86 0.21 30.24 10.23
C SER A 86 0.90 31.59 10.38
N ASN A 87 1.19 31.98 11.62
CA ASN A 87 2.21 32.97 11.97
C ASN A 87 3.05 32.36 13.10
N THR A 88 4.29 31.98 12.78
CA THR A 88 5.41 31.95 13.75
C THR A 88 5.94 33.39 13.94
N PRO A 89 6.93 33.70 14.80
CA PRO A 89 7.72 32.90 15.76
C PRO A 89 7.95 33.56 17.15
N THR A 90 8.12 32.79 18.24
CA THR A 90 8.98 33.21 19.40
C THR A 90 9.35 32.01 20.30
N GLU A 91 10.64 31.71 20.40
CA GLU A 91 11.31 31.13 21.61
C GLU A 91 11.52 32.28 22.65
N PRO A 92 11.98 32.09 23.92
CA PRO A 92 12.71 30.95 24.52
C PRO A 92 12.30 30.60 25.99
N GLU A 93 13.15 29.79 26.65
CA GLU A 93 13.27 29.43 28.09
C GLU A 93 12.56 28.12 28.51
N ASP A 94 13.28 26.99 28.63
CA ASP A 94 14.22 26.53 29.68
C ASP A 94 13.49 25.98 30.92
N ILE A 95 13.76 24.71 31.24
CA ILE A 95 13.91 24.06 32.56
C ILE A 95 13.97 22.54 32.36
N SER A 96 15.09 21.98 32.83
CA SER A 96 15.50 20.58 32.96
C SER A 96 14.45 19.56 33.41
N GLU A 97 14.59 18.32 32.92
CA GLU A 97 14.56 17.11 33.76
C GLU A 97 15.36 15.95 33.11
N GLU A 98 16.10 15.22 33.95
CA GLU A 98 17.06 14.16 33.62
C GLU A 98 16.38 12.83 33.16
N ILE A 99 16.85 12.25 32.04
CA ILE A 99 17.28 10.84 31.76
C ILE A 99 16.37 9.67 32.25
N PRO A 100 16.04 8.59 31.47
CA PRO A 100 16.94 7.76 30.64
C PRO A 100 16.38 7.18 29.32
N HIS A 101 17.23 6.41 28.62
CA HIS A 101 16.92 5.39 27.58
C HIS A 101 17.16 5.77 26.12
N ARG A 102 18.42 6.11 25.81
CA ARG A 102 18.95 6.10 24.43
C ARG A 102 19.52 4.72 24.01
N GLY A 103 19.15 3.64 24.69
CA GLY A 103 19.65 2.28 24.45
C GLY A 103 18.66 1.32 23.74
N GLY A 104 17.35 1.47 23.96
CA GLY A 104 16.36 0.49 23.47
C GLY A 104 16.04 0.56 21.98
N ALA A 105 16.21 1.72 21.33
CA ALA A 105 15.92 1.86 19.91
C ALA A 105 16.89 1.08 19.02
N LEU A 106 18.17 0.97 19.42
CA LEU A 106 19.17 0.24 18.65
C LEU A 106 18.97 -1.27 18.75
N GLU A 107 18.64 -1.77 19.95
CA GLU A 107 18.34 -3.19 20.19
C GLU A 107 17.06 -3.61 19.44
N SER A 108 16.00 -2.80 19.51
CA SER A 108 14.77 -3.01 18.74
C SER A 108 15.03 -3.06 17.22
N MET A 109 15.86 -2.16 16.69
CA MET A 109 16.24 -2.18 15.28
C MET A 109 17.07 -3.41 14.91
N THR A 110 17.95 -3.89 15.80
CA THR A 110 18.72 -5.13 15.54
C THR A 110 17.86 -6.38 15.57
N GLU A 111 16.85 -6.44 16.45
CA GLU A 111 15.87 -7.53 16.49
C GLU A 111 15.01 -7.55 15.22
N GLU A 112 14.50 -6.39 14.79
CA GLU A 112 13.74 -6.25 13.53
C GLU A 112 14.57 -6.69 12.30
N VAL A 113 15.86 -6.33 12.25
CA VAL A 113 16.78 -6.77 11.17
C VAL A 113 17.04 -8.28 11.24
N GLY A 114 17.10 -8.85 12.44
CA GLY A 114 17.23 -10.30 12.66
C GLY A 114 16.01 -11.06 12.15
N GLU A 115 14.80 -10.61 12.50
CA GLU A 115 13.54 -11.17 12.02
C GLU A 115 13.42 -11.07 10.50
N LEU A 116 13.78 -9.93 9.93
CA LEU A 116 13.75 -9.74 8.48
C LEU A 116 14.72 -10.69 7.75
N SER A 117 15.89 -10.95 8.34
CA SER A 117 16.87 -11.91 7.81
C SER A 117 16.32 -13.33 7.80
N LEU A 118 15.63 -13.76 8.86
CA LEU A 118 14.97 -15.06 8.94
C LEU A 118 13.86 -15.20 7.88
N LEU A 119 13.06 -14.16 7.68
CA LEU A 119 12.02 -14.13 6.65
C LEU A 119 12.61 -14.25 5.24
N VAL A 120 13.73 -13.56 4.97
CA VAL A 120 14.46 -13.65 3.70
C VAL A 120 14.97 -15.08 3.47
N ASP A 121 15.54 -15.72 4.50
CA ASP A 121 16.05 -17.09 4.36
C ASP A 121 14.94 -18.13 4.18
N HIS A 122 13.79 -17.94 4.84
CA HIS A 122 12.59 -18.72 4.60
C HIS A 122 12.10 -18.58 3.15
N LEU A 123 12.10 -17.34 2.63
CA LEU A 123 11.69 -17.08 1.26
C LEU A 123 12.65 -17.73 0.25
N LYS A 124 13.97 -17.62 0.46
CA LYS A 124 14.99 -18.27 -0.38
C LYS A 124 14.80 -19.79 -0.42
N ARG A 125 14.56 -20.43 0.73
CA ARG A 125 14.27 -21.87 0.81
C ARG A 125 13.01 -22.24 0.01
N ARG A 126 11.94 -21.45 0.13
CA ARG A 126 10.69 -21.69 -0.61
C ARG A 126 10.89 -21.55 -2.12
N VAL A 127 11.66 -20.56 -2.57
CA VAL A 127 11.96 -20.37 -4.00
C VAL A 127 12.73 -21.56 -4.56
N ARG A 128 13.78 -22.04 -3.88
CA ARG A 128 14.52 -23.24 -4.30
C ARG A 128 13.63 -24.47 -4.43
N ASN A 129 12.71 -24.68 -3.49
CA ASN A 129 11.76 -25.79 -3.55
C ASN A 129 10.81 -25.66 -4.75
N GLN A 130 10.37 -24.43 -5.07
CA GLN A 130 9.53 -24.18 -6.24
C GLN A 130 10.30 -24.39 -7.54
N GLU A 131 11.56 -23.95 -7.62
CA GLU A 131 12.44 -24.19 -8.77
C GLU A 131 12.62 -25.69 -9.03
N MET A 132 12.84 -26.50 -7.98
CA MET A 132 12.93 -27.95 -8.11
C MET A 132 11.63 -28.58 -8.61
N ALA A 133 10.48 -28.15 -8.08
CA ALA A 133 9.18 -28.64 -8.52
C ALA A 133 8.90 -28.32 -9.99
N ILE A 134 9.28 -27.10 -10.44
CA ILE A 134 9.16 -26.69 -11.84
C ILE A 134 10.03 -27.56 -12.74
N ALA A 135 11.28 -27.85 -12.37
CA ALA A 135 12.16 -28.72 -13.14
C ALA A 135 11.55 -30.12 -13.35
N LEU A 136 11.01 -30.72 -12.29
CA LEU A 136 10.34 -32.03 -12.38
C LEU A 136 9.10 -32.00 -13.30
N LEU A 137 8.33 -30.91 -13.26
CA LEU A 137 7.18 -30.75 -14.15
C LEU A 137 7.61 -30.59 -15.62
N GLN A 138 8.70 -29.86 -15.87
CA GLN A 138 9.26 -29.71 -17.21
C GLN A 138 9.75 -31.04 -17.78
N ASP A 139 10.43 -31.86 -16.96
CA ASP A 139 10.86 -33.21 -17.37
C ASP A 139 9.66 -34.08 -17.76
N ARG A 140 8.59 -34.07 -16.95
CA ARG A 140 7.37 -34.84 -17.25
C ARG A 140 6.63 -34.32 -18.47
N LEU A 141 6.63 -33.01 -18.69
CA LEU A 141 6.04 -32.41 -19.87
C LEU A 141 6.81 -32.85 -21.13
N ALA A 142 8.14 -32.83 -21.09
CA ALA A 142 8.98 -33.31 -22.20
C ALA A 142 8.71 -34.80 -22.52
N GLU A 143 8.58 -35.66 -21.51
CA GLU A 143 8.22 -37.08 -21.73
C GLU A 143 6.85 -37.26 -22.42
N VAL A 144 5.87 -36.42 -22.07
CA VAL A 144 4.54 -36.45 -22.68
C VAL A 144 4.59 -35.94 -24.12
N GLU A 145 5.29 -34.83 -24.37
CA GLU A 145 5.50 -34.30 -25.72
C GLU A 145 6.17 -35.32 -26.63
N ASP A 146 7.17 -36.05 -26.12
CA ASP A 146 7.86 -37.12 -26.83
C ASP A 146 6.92 -38.27 -27.22
N LYS A 147 6.00 -38.66 -26.32
CA LYS A 147 4.99 -39.69 -26.61
C LYS A 147 3.99 -39.24 -27.66
N ILE A 148 3.61 -37.96 -27.65
CA ILE A 148 2.68 -37.40 -28.64
C ILE A 148 3.34 -37.31 -30.02
N ARG A 149 4.60 -36.87 -30.11
CA ARG A 149 5.30 -36.70 -31.39
C ARG A 149 5.74 -38.01 -32.05
N LYS A 150 5.85 -39.10 -31.28
CA LYS A 150 6.22 -40.44 -31.79
C LYS A 150 5.01 -41.23 -32.32
N HIS A 151 3.80 -40.66 -32.25
CA HIS A 151 2.56 -41.16 -32.85
C HIS A 151 2.11 -40.26 -33.99
#